data_AF-A0A2M7U3M7-F1
#
_entry.id   AF-A0A2M7U3M7-F1
#
_cell.length_a   1.000
_cell.length_b   1.000
_cell.length_c   1.000
_cell.angle_alpha   90.00
_cell.angle_beta   90.00
_cell.angle_gamma   90.00
#
_symmetry.space_group_name_H-M   'P 1'
#
loop_
_entity.id
_entity.type
_entity.pdbx_description
1 polymer ?
#
loop_
_entity_poly.entity_id
_entity_poly.type
_entity_poly.pdbx_seq_one_letter_code
_entity_poly.pdbx_strand_id
1 'polypeptide(L)' 'EQGWNRGLLLPQVATEWDWDREEFLAHTCEKAGLRHSAARDSRTTVYWFEAIIFSEAESVASLD' A
#
# COMPACT_ATOMS: atom_id res chain seq x y z
N GLU A 1 -1.00 12.49 1.01
CA GLU A 1 -0.64 13.39 2.12
C GLU A 1 -1.68 14.47 2.32
N GLN A 2 -1.78 15.02 3.53
CA GLN A 2 -2.57 16.21 3.84
C GLN A 2 -1.92 16.93 5.03
N GLY A 3 -1.22 18.04 4.79
CA GLY A 3 -0.40 18.69 5.83
C GLY A 3 0.71 17.77 6.33
N TRP A 4 0.74 17.49 7.64
CA TRP A 4 1.72 16.60 8.28
C TRP A 4 1.36 15.11 8.17
N ASN A 5 0.13 14.78 7.78
CA ASN A 5 -0.34 13.40 7.64
C ASN A 5 0.18 12.77 6.34
N ARG A 6 0.97 11.70 6.48
CA ARG A 6 1.56 10.95 5.37
C ARG A 6 1.48 9.45 5.66
N GLY A 7 1.12 8.69 4.64
CA GLY A 7 1.01 7.23 4.70
C GLY A 7 1.36 6.65 3.34
N LEU A 8 1.91 5.44 3.36
CA LEU A 8 2.33 4.70 2.18
C LEU A 8 2.05 3.23 2.42
N LEU A 9 1.51 2.57 1.40
CA LEU A 9 1.43 1.12 1.30
C LEU A 9 2.22 0.67 0.07
N LEU A 10 2.88 -0.48 0.17
CA LEU A 10 3.64 -1.05 -0.94
C LEU A 10 2.67 -1.69 -1.97
N PRO A 11 3.07 -1.79 -3.25
CA PRO A 11 2.19 -2.30 -4.31
C PRO A 11 1.60 -3.69 -4.03
N GLN A 12 2.37 -4.60 -3.42
CA GLN A 12 1.90 -5.96 -3.14
C GLN A 12 0.83 -6.06 -2.06
N VAL A 13 0.68 -5.03 -1.21
CA VAL A 13 -0.27 -5.06 -0.09
C VAL A 13 -1.70 -5.24 -0.58
N ALA A 14 -2.09 -4.55 -1.66
CA ALA A 14 -3.44 -4.67 -2.20
C ALA A 14 -3.75 -6.12 -2.63
N THR A 15 -2.80 -6.77 -3.31
CA THR A 15 -2.99 -8.15 -3.79
C THR A 15 -2.92 -9.20 -2.67
N GLU A 16 -2.09 -9.01 -1.65
CA GLU A 16 -1.99 -9.93 -0.51
C GLU A 16 -3.25 -9.96 0.35
N TRP A 17 -3.98 -8.83 0.40
CA TRP A 17 -5.20 -8.67 1.18
C TRP A 17 -6.49 -8.77 0.36
N ASP A 18 -6.39 -9.06 -0.95
CA ASP A 18 -7.51 -9.10 -1.90
C ASP A 18 -8.34 -7.80 -1.91
N TRP A 19 -7.66 -6.66 -1.77
CA TRP A 19 -8.30 -5.35 -1.79
C TRP A 19 -8.51 -4.83 -3.20
N ASP A 20 -9.69 -4.26 -3.43
CA ASP A 20 -9.92 -3.45 -4.62
C ASP A 20 -9.23 -2.07 -4.51
N ARG A 21 -9.36 -1.26 -5.56
CA ARG A 21 -8.75 0.08 -5.61
C ARG A 21 -9.30 1.00 -4.51
N GLU A 22 -10.59 0.92 -4.23
CA GLU A 22 -11.29 1.74 -3.26
C GLU A 22 -10.84 1.39 -1.83
N GLU A 23 -10.73 0.11 -1.52
CA GLU A 23 -10.21 -0.43 -0.26
C GLU A 23 -8.73 -0.06 -0.06
N PHE A 24 -7.91 -0.20 -1.10
CA PHE A 24 -6.49 0.18 -1.03
C PHE A 24 -6.30 1.67 -0.74
N LEU A 25 -7.10 2.54 -1.38
CA LEU A 25 -7.07 3.98 -1.12
C LEU A 25 -7.56 4.31 0.30
N ALA A 26 -8.61 3.64 0.77
CA ALA A 26 -9.15 3.82 2.12
C ALA A 26 -8.10 3.46 3.19
N HIS A 27 -7.47 2.29 3.08
CA HIS A 27 -6.43 1.85 4.00
C HIS A 27 -5.14 2.67 3.87
N THR A 28 -4.82 3.20 2.69
CA THR A 28 -3.70 4.16 2.54
C THR A 28 -3.99 5.47 3.28
N CYS A 29 -5.24 5.95 3.26
CA CYS A 29 -5.66 7.12 4.05
C CYS A 29 -5.56 6.83 5.55
N GLU A 30 -6.02 5.66 6.00
CA GLU A 30 -5.90 5.23 7.40
C GLU A 30 -4.43 5.15 7.84
N LYS A 31 -3.55 4.60 7.00
CA LYS A 31 -2.11 4.55 7.25
C LYS A 31 -1.49 5.95 7.40
N ALA A 32 -2.07 6.96 6.75
CA ALA A 32 -1.68 8.35 6.90
C ALA A 32 -2.26 9.04 8.16
N GLY A 33 -3.07 8.34 8.94
CA GLY A 33 -3.82 8.90 10.07
C GLY A 33 -5.01 9.76 9.64
N LEU A 34 -5.57 9.50 8.45
CA LEU A 34 -6.73 10.21 7.88
C LEU A 34 -7.96 9.31 7.87
N ARG A 35 -9.14 9.91 7.65
CA ARG A 35 -10.37 9.14 7.41
C ARG A 35 -10.27 8.38 6.09
N HIS A 36 -10.90 7.21 5.98
CA HIS A 36 -10.92 6.38 4.76
C HIS A 36 -11.35 7.14 3.50
N SER A 37 -12.25 8.11 3.62
CA SER A 37 -12.73 8.90 2.48
C SER A 37 -11.78 10.04 2.06
N ALA A 38 -10.63 10.24 2.73
CA ALA A 38 -9.78 11.41 2.52
C ALA A 38 -9.21 11.51 1.10
N ALA A 39 -9.05 10.40 0.38
CA ALA A 39 -8.64 10.42 -1.03
C ALA A 39 -9.59 11.21 -1.96
N ARG A 40 -10.83 11.51 -1.52
CA ARG A 40 -11.80 12.32 -2.26
C ARG A 40 -11.78 13.81 -1.86
N ASP A 41 -11.06 14.18 -0.79
CA ASP A 41 -10.91 15.57 -0.34
C ASP A 41 -9.91 16.30 -1.25
N SER A 42 -10.29 17.49 -1.72
CA SER A 42 -9.43 18.31 -2.60
C SER A 42 -8.14 18.79 -1.93
N ARG A 43 -8.03 18.68 -0.60
CA ARG A 43 -6.82 18.99 0.18
C ARG A 43 -5.86 17.80 0.31
N THR A 44 -6.26 16.62 -0.15
CA THR A 44 -5.44 15.41 -0.11
C THR A 44 -4.76 15.21 -1.45
N THR A 45 -3.44 15.07 -1.42
CA THR A 45 -2.66 14.68 -2.61
C THR A 45 -2.38 13.19 -2.56
N VAL A 46 -2.75 12.48 -3.62
CA VAL A 46 -2.45 11.05 -3.80
C VAL A 46 -1.30 10.92 -4.78
N TYR A 47 -0.29 10.14 -4.41
CA TYR A 47 0.84 9.77 -5.26
C TYR A 47 0.81 8.26 -5.48
N TRP A 48 1.37 7.81 -6.60
CA TRP A 48 1.52 6.38 -6.91
C TRP A 48 2.95 6.10 -7.36
N PHE A 49 3.38 4.87 -7.17
CA PHE A 49 4.67 4.36 -7.61
C PHE A 49 4.57 2.88 -7.92
N GLU A 50 5.56 2.37 -8.64
CA GLU A 50 5.71 0.94 -8.94
C GLU A 50 7.01 0.43 -8.30
N ALA A 51 7.08 -0.89 -8.07
CA ALA A 51 8.26 -1.53 -7.51
C ALA A 51 8.45 -2.92 -8.12
N ILE A 52 9.71 -3.36 -8.19
CA ILE A 52 10.08 -4.74 -8.49
C ILE A 52 10.55 -5.37 -7.17
N ILE A 53 9.97 -6.50 -6.80
CA ILE A 53 10.25 -7.19 -5.54
C ILE A 53 11.16 -8.38 -5.82
N PHE A 54 12.24 -8.51 -5.05
CA PHE A 54 13.13 -9.65 -5.05
C PHE A 54 13.07 -10.32 -3.67
N SER A 55 13.00 -11.65 -3.64
CA SER A 55 13.11 -12.45 -2.42
C SER A 55 14.20 -13.50 -2.59
N GLU A 56 14.72 -14.01 -1.47
CA GLU A 56 15.61 -15.16 -1.51
C GLU A 56 14.90 -16.37 -2.12
N ALA A 57 15.63 -17.19 -2.88
CA ALA A 57 15.11 -18.46 -3.34
C ALA A 57 14.91 -19.38 -2.13
N GLU A 58 13.82 -20.14 -2.13
CA GLU A 58 13.61 -21.18 -1.14
C GLU A 58 14.80 -22.15 -1.21
N SER A 59 15.47 -22.38 -0.08
CA SER A 59 16.56 -23.34 -0.04
C SER A 59 15.99 -24.73 -0.29
N VAL A 60 16.36 -25.34 -1.41
CA VAL A 60 16.20 -26.78 -1.58
C VAL A 60 17.15 -27.43 -0.57
N ALA A 61 16.61 -27.82 0.58
CA ALA A 61 17.28 -28.77 1.45
C ALA A 61 17.53 -30.02 0.61
N SER A 62 18.80 -30.33 0.39
CA SER A 62 19.25 -31.50 -0.35
C SER A 62 18.51 -32.73 0.16
N LEU A 63 17.67 -33.32 -0.69
CA LEU A 63 17.23 -34.70 -0.52
C LEU A 63 18.41 -35.59 -0.91
N ASP A 64 19.33 -35.79 0.03
CA ASP A 64 20.27 -36.92 0.04
C ASP A 64 19.74 -38.00 1.00
#